data_AF-A0A814Q2P8-F1
#
_entry.id   AF-A0A814Q2P8-F1
#
_cell.length_a   1.000
_cell.length_b   1.000
_cell.length_c   1.000
_cell.angle_alpha   90.00
_cell.angle_beta   90.00
_cell.angle_gamma   90.00
#
_symmetry.space_group_name_H-M   'P 1'
#
loop_
_entity.id
_entity.type
_entity.pdbx_description
1 polymer ?
#
loop_
_entity_poly.entity_id
_entity_poly.type
_entity_poly.pdbx_seq_one_letter_code
_entity_poly.pdbx_strand_id
1 'polypeptide(L)'
;MKSIKPDTYVIARYLLLPCTMTAQSEVKDVPNEASKVTNDQLINDFEDRCASTKCRDGETCMLNKDGDAECACLTQCEDPKDERLMVCTKSNQTYTTDCEFFQMQCWCRRKDERCTRREALTDTIDYFGRCQNLGICTEFELEVFPKRMTTWLGEILDTLFVRKDLDAKYEVLVNEARKMKLSNTEKWWRNAVLWEFCELDKTHDNSVNNEELARFVRSLKVLEHCIQPFLDHCDTDNDNKISSDEWGTCLGLDKDDMTFLKTFCSN
;
A
#
# COMPACT_ATOMS: atom_id res chain seq x y z
N MET A 1 24.12 6.46 -9.19
CA MET A 1 23.35 6.19 -7.96
C MET A 1 22.20 7.17 -7.88
N LYS A 2 20.96 6.72 -8.06
CA LYS A 2 19.77 7.56 -7.85
C LYS A 2 19.37 7.37 -6.39
N SER A 3 19.51 8.39 -5.56
CA SER A 3 18.86 8.41 -4.26
C SER A 3 17.36 8.56 -4.48
N ILE A 4 16.52 7.75 -3.85
CA ILE A 4 15.06 7.95 -3.89
C ILE A 4 14.80 9.33 -3.26
N LYS A 5 14.19 10.23 -4.02
CA LYS A 5 13.85 11.56 -3.48
C LYS A 5 12.76 11.37 -2.42
N PRO A 6 12.81 12.10 -1.30
CA PRO A 6 11.75 12.05 -0.30
C PRO A 6 10.36 12.30 -0.87
N ASP A 7 10.28 13.17 -1.88
CA ASP A 7 9.07 13.43 -2.65
C ASP A 7 8.48 12.19 -3.31
N THR A 8 9.31 11.26 -3.78
CA THR A 8 8.84 10.05 -4.44
C THR A 8 8.20 9.06 -3.47
N TYR A 9 8.73 8.96 -2.24
CA TYR A 9 8.08 8.18 -1.18
C TYR A 9 6.81 8.85 -0.68
N VAL A 10 6.83 10.17 -0.49
CA VAL A 10 5.65 10.90 -0.04
C VAL A 10 4.56 10.87 -1.11
N ILE A 11 4.91 10.96 -2.41
CA ILE A 11 3.97 10.73 -3.50
C ILE A 11 3.49 9.28 -3.52
N ALA A 12 4.39 8.29 -3.35
CA ALA A 12 3.97 6.91 -3.16
C ALA A 12 3.00 6.79 -1.98
N ARG A 13 3.20 7.55 -0.88
CA ARG A 13 2.35 7.66 0.31
C ARG A 13 0.98 8.29 0.01
N TYR A 14 0.92 9.32 -0.83
CA TYR A 14 -0.33 9.95 -1.26
C TYR A 14 -1.08 9.14 -2.33
N LEU A 15 -0.38 8.29 -3.08
CA LEU A 15 -0.96 7.23 -3.89
C LEU A 15 -1.48 6.05 -3.02
N LEU A 16 -1.26 6.08 -1.69
CA LEU A 16 -1.75 5.05 -0.76
C LEU A 16 -3.20 5.29 -0.29
N LEU A 17 -3.94 6.24 -0.82
CA LEU A 17 -5.38 6.26 -0.54
C LEU A 17 -6.00 4.99 -1.13
N PRO A 18 -6.82 4.24 -0.38
CA PRO A 18 -7.72 3.27 -0.99
C PRO A 18 -8.57 4.01 -2.03
N CYS A 19 -8.95 3.32 -3.10
CA CYS A 19 -9.90 3.84 -4.09
C CYS A 19 -11.28 3.99 -3.44
N THR A 20 -11.46 4.99 -2.57
CA THR A 20 -12.77 5.44 -2.14
C THR A 20 -13.26 6.40 -3.20
N MET A 21 -13.93 5.86 -4.22
CA MET A 21 -14.71 6.69 -5.10
C MET A 21 -15.82 7.35 -4.29
N THR A 22 -15.74 8.67 -4.10
CA THR A 22 -16.92 9.47 -3.79
C THR A 22 -17.81 9.43 -5.03
N ALA A 23 -18.89 8.66 -4.97
CA ALA A 23 -19.94 8.73 -5.98
C ALA A 23 -20.63 10.10 -5.87
N GLN A 24 -20.28 11.04 -6.75
CA GLN A 24 -21.12 12.21 -7.02
C GLN A 24 -21.88 11.92 -8.31
N SER A 25 -23.13 11.46 -8.17
CA SER A 25 -24.06 11.35 -9.30
C SER A 25 -24.80 12.67 -9.49
N GLU A 26 -24.48 13.41 -10.55
CA GLU A 26 -25.35 14.45 -11.10
C GLU A 26 -26.49 13.78 -11.88
N VAL A 27 -27.72 13.82 -11.35
CA VAL A 27 -28.92 13.34 -12.07
C VAL A 27 -29.72 14.53 -12.57
N LYS A 28 -29.91 14.58 -13.90
CA LYS A 28 -30.82 15.53 -14.58
C LYS A 28 -32.26 15.02 -14.47
N ASP A 29 -33.14 15.87 -13.96
CA ASP A 29 -34.57 15.60 -13.77
C ASP A 29 -35.31 15.36 -15.11
N VAL A 30 -36.11 14.29 -15.16
CA VAL A 30 -37.26 14.17 -16.06
C VAL A 30 -38.42 13.56 -15.26
N PRO A 31 -39.60 14.20 -15.18
CA PRO A 31 -40.70 13.70 -14.35
C PRO A 31 -41.63 12.77 -15.13
N ASN A 32 -42.02 11.64 -14.53
CA ASN A 32 -43.43 11.25 -14.55
C ASN A 32 -43.82 10.29 -13.43
N GLU A 33 -45.06 10.45 -12.97
CA GLU A 33 -45.66 9.96 -11.74
C GLU A 33 -45.99 8.45 -11.73
N ALA A 34 -45.75 7.82 -10.57
CA ALA A 34 -46.76 7.16 -9.72
C ALA A 34 -46.25 5.87 -9.06
N SER A 35 -45.70 5.99 -7.84
CA SER A 35 -45.84 5.09 -6.68
C SER A 35 -45.07 5.69 -5.51
N LYS A 36 -45.76 6.06 -4.43
CA LYS A 36 -45.17 6.68 -3.22
C LYS A 36 -44.37 5.65 -2.42
N VAL A 37 -43.12 5.43 -2.83
CA VAL A 37 -42.01 5.18 -1.89
C VAL A 37 -41.14 6.41 -2.04
N THR A 38 -40.95 7.18 -0.95
CA THR A 38 -40.12 8.37 -0.98
C THR A 38 -38.71 7.99 -1.42
N ASN A 39 -38.18 8.67 -2.44
CA ASN A 39 -36.84 8.46 -2.99
C ASN A 39 -35.77 8.45 -1.88
N ASP A 40 -35.96 9.28 -0.85
CA ASP A 40 -35.10 9.35 0.34
C ASP A 40 -35.04 8.06 1.18
N GLN A 41 -36.10 7.24 1.23
CA GLN A 41 -36.09 5.99 1.99
C GLN A 41 -35.35 4.87 1.25
N LEU A 42 -35.41 4.84 -0.08
CA LEU A 42 -34.67 3.89 -0.91
C LEU A 42 -33.17 4.21 -0.96
N ILE A 43 -32.82 5.51 -0.94
CA ILE A 43 -31.43 5.97 -0.87
C ILE A 43 -30.81 5.63 0.49
N ASN A 44 -31.54 5.86 1.59
CA ASN A 44 -31.06 5.51 2.93
C ASN A 44 -30.94 3.99 3.16
N ASP A 45 -31.86 3.16 2.64
CA ASP A 45 -31.77 1.68 2.74
C ASP A 45 -30.66 1.10 1.83
N PHE A 46 -30.37 1.74 0.69
CA PHE A 46 -29.23 1.40 -0.16
C PHE A 46 -27.88 1.67 0.51
N GLU A 47 -27.74 2.85 1.11
CA GLU A 47 -26.52 3.20 1.86
C GLU A 47 -26.31 2.24 3.03
N ASP A 48 -27.33 1.86 3.78
CA ASP A 48 -27.18 1.03 4.99
C ASP A 48 -26.78 -0.44 4.68
N ARG A 49 -27.31 -1.03 3.60
CA ARG A 49 -27.03 -2.44 3.24
C ARG A 49 -25.68 -2.63 2.55
N CYS A 50 -25.28 -1.72 1.67
CA CYS A 50 -23.97 -1.78 1.03
C CYS A 50 -22.86 -1.19 1.90
N ALA A 51 -23.17 -0.34 2.89
CA ALA A 51 -22.14 0.21 3.81
C ALA A 51 -21.43 -0.87 4.63
N SER A 52 -22.13 -1.94 5.01
CA SER A 52 -21.55 -3.02 5.82
C SER A 52 -20.98 -4.19 5.00
N THR A 53 -21.22 -4.20 3.68
CA THR A 53 -20.81 -5.30 2.80
C THR A 53 -19.41 -5.05 2.24
N LYS A 54 -18.42 -5.83 2.69
CA LYS A 54 -17.05 -5.77 2.16
C LYS A 54 -16.89 -6.70 0.95
N CYS A 55 -16.80 -6.12 -0.23
CA CYS A 55 -16.52 -6.85 -1.47
C CYS A 55 -15.02 -7.10 -1.67
N ARG A 56 -14.68 -8.03 -2.57
CA ARG A 56 -13.28 -8.29 -2.95
C ARG A 56 -12.75 -7.16 -3.83
N ASP A 57 -11.43 -7.08 -3.96
CA ASP A 57 -10.83 -6.18 -4.94
C ASP A 57 -11.37 -6.46 -6.35
N GLY A 58 -11.67 -5.38 -7.08
CA GLY A 58 -12.27 -5.46 -8.42
C GLY A 58 -13.79 -5.66 -8.41
N GLU A 59 -14.43 -5.65 -7.25
CA GLU A 59 -15.88 -5.71 -7.07
C GLU A 59 -16.43 -4.42 -6.44
N THR A 60 -17.71 -4.15 -6.70
CA THR A 60 -18.51 -3.12 -6.05
C THR A 60 -19.81 -3.72 -5.52
N CYS A 61 -20.32 -3.17 -4.42
CA CYS A 61 -21.60 -3.59 -3.86
C CYS A 61 -22.75 -2.98 -4.65
N MET A 62 -23.74 -3.80 -5.01
CA MET A 62 -24.96 -3.40 -5.69
C MET A 62 -26.15 -4.10 -5.04
N LEU A 63 -27.34 -3.50 -5.07
CA LEU A 63 -28.55 -4.22 -4.69
C LEU A 63 -29.07 -5.06 -5.85
N ASN A 64 -29.42 -6.32 -5.57
CA ASN A 64 -30.13 -7.16 -6.52
C ASN A 64 -31.62 -6.75 -6.61
N LYS A 65 -32.40 -7.48 -7.43
CA LYS A 65 -33.85 -7.20 -7.62
C LYS A 65 -34.69 -7.42 -6.36
N ASP A 66 -34.19 -8.22 -5.43
CA ASP A 66 -34.84 -8.55 -4.17
C ASP A 66 -34.46 -7.57 -3.05
N GLY A 67 -33.55 -6.62 -3.33
CA GLY A 67 -33.06 -5.62 -2.39
C GLY A 67 -31.91 -6.10 -1.52
N ASP A 68 -31.30 -7.25 -1.82
CA ASP A 68 -30.14 -7.76 -1.09
C ASP A 68 -28.84 -7.22 -1.67
N ALA A 69 -27.87 -6.95 -0.79
CA ALA A 69 -26.53 -6.53 -1.17
C ALA A 69 -25.75 -7.69 -1.83
N GLU A 70 -25.27 -7.46 -3.05
CA GLU A 70 -24.46 -8.38 -3.82
C GLU A 70 -23.20 -7.68 -4.35
N CYS A 71 -22.05 -8.35 -4.23
CA CYS A 71 -20.82 -7.90 -4.87
C CYS A 71 -20.79 -8.30 -6.34
N ALA A 72 -20.64 -7.32 -7.23
CA ALA A 72 -20.50 -7.51 -8.68
C ALA A 72 -19.18 -6.91 -9.17
N CYS A 73 -18.66 -7.40 -10.30
CA CYS A 73 -17.42 -6.85 -10.85
C CYS A 73 -17.59 -5.38 -11.22
N LEU A 74 -16.54 -4.58 -10.99
CA LEU A 74 -16.47 -3.20 -11.44
C LEU A 74 -16.79 -3.10 -12.93
N THR A 75 -17.57 -2.09 -13.31
CA THR A 75 -17.96 -1.85 -14.70
C THR A 75 -16.97 -0.94 -15.42
N GLN A 76 -16.33 -0.02 -14.71
CA GLN A 76 -15.38 0.94 -15.23
C GLN A 76 -14.31 1.26 -14.19
N CYS A 77 -13.09 1.46 -14.67
CA CYS A 77 -11.97 2.02 -13.91
C CYS A 77 -11.65 3.42 -14.45
N GLU A 78 -11.12 4.29 -13.61
CA GLU A 78 -10.65 5.61 -14.05
C GLU A 78 -9.38 5.48 -14.89
N ASP A 79 -9.29 6.24 -15.97
CA ASP A 79 -8.07 6.31 -16.76
C ASP A 79 -6.96 6.99 -15.96
N PRO A 80 -5.75 6.41 -15.91
CA PRO A 80 -4.66 6.97 -15.14
C PRO A 80 -4.20 8.29 -15.75
N LYS A 81 -4.12 9.34 -14.92
CA LYS A 81 -3.52 10.63 -15.32
C LYS A 81 -1.99 10.60 -15.38
N ASP A 82 -1.39 9.53 -14.85
CA ASP A 82 0.06 9.37 -14.69
C ASP A 82 0.46 7.91 -14.91
N GLU A 83 1.52 7.65 -15.68
CA GLU A 83 2.05 6.31 -15.97
C GLU A 83 2.51 5.56 -14.70
N ARG A 84 2.80 6.29 -13.61
CA ARG A 84 3.14 5.70 -12.30
C ARG A 84 1.97 4.98 -11.63
N LEU A 85 0.74 5.24 -12.08
CA LEU A 85 -0.47 4.56 -11.61
C LEU A 85 -0.70 3.20 -12.29
N MET A 86 0.04 2.91 -13.37
CA MET A 86 0.04 1.60 -14.00
C MET A 86 0.53 0.52 -13.03
N VAL A 87 0.32 -0.74 -13.38
CA VAL A 87 0.86 -1.87 -12.62
C VAL A 87 1.56 -2.85 -13.53
N CYS A 88 2.67 -3.39 -13.05
CA CYS A 88 3.30 -4.57 -13.61
C CYS A 88 3.03 -5.77 -12.70
N THR A 89 2.66 -6.90 -13.29
CA THR A 89 2.41 -8.14 -12.55
C THR A 89 3.63 -9.07 -12.51
N LYS A 90 3.60 -10.09 -11.65
CA LYS A 90 4.68 -11.10 -11.57
C LYS A 90 4.86 -11.87 -12.88
N SER A 91 3.82 -12.02 -13.69
CA SER A 91 3.91 -12.59 -15.04
C SER A 91 4.38 -11.59 -16.12
N ASN A 92 4.91 -10.44 -15.70
CA ASN A 92 5.42 -9.37 -16.58
C ASN A 92 4.34 -8.81 -17.52
N GLN A 93 3.10 -8.70 -17.03
CA GLN A 93 1.98 -8.09 -17.75
C GLN A 93 1.71 -6.69 -17.20
N THR A 94 1.53 -5.73 -18.10
CA THR A 94 1.15 -4.36 -17.73
C THR A 94 -0.37 -4.16 -17.81
N TYR A 95 -0.95 -3.52 -16.81
CA TYR A 95 -2.32 -2.99 -16.78
C TYR A 95 -2.28 -1.47 -16.56
N THR A 96 -3.31 -0.74 -16.99
CA THR A 96 -3.29 0.73 -16.89
C THR A 96 -3.44 1.21 -15.45
N THR A 97 -4.11 0.43 -14.60
CA THR A 97 -4.28 0.67 -13.17
C THR A 97 -4.36 -0.65 -12.40
N ASP A 98 -4.21 -0.59 -11.07
CA ASP A 98 -4.54 -1.70 -10.19
C ASP A 98 -6.03 -2.07 -10.25
N CYS A 99 -6.91 -1.09 -10.39
CA CYS A 99 -8.35 -1.29 -10.61
C CYS A 99 -8.62 -2.24 -11.79
N GLU A 100 -8.01 -1.99 -12.95
CA GLU A 100 -8.19 -2.83 -14.14
C GLU A 100 -7.69 -4.25 -13.91
N PHE A 101 -6.57 -4.40 -13.20
CA PHE A 101 -6.03 -5.72 -12.86
C PHE A 101 -7.05 -6.53 -12.03
N PHE A 102 -7.58 -5.94 -10.96
CA PHE A 102 -8.56 -6.61 -10.12
C PHE A 102 -9.92 -6.81 -10.80
N GLN A 103 -10.34 -5.87 -11.64
CA GLN A 103 -11.52 -6.01 -12.49
C GLN A 103 -11.38 -7.23 -13.42
N MET A 104 -10.21 -7.39 -14.05
CA MET A 104 -9.91 -8.56 -14.89
C MET A 104 -9.96 -9.86 -14.07
N GLN A 105 -9.40 -9.88 -12.86
CA GLN A 105 -9.51 -11.03 -11.96
C GLN A 105 -10.97 -11.36 -11.63
N CYS A 106 -11.80 -10.34 -11.37
CA CYS A 106 -13.21 -10.53 -11.11
C CYS A 106 -13.95 -11.15 -12.30
N TRP A 107 -13.78 -10.60 -13.51
CA TRP A 107 -14.39 -11.13 -14.73
C TRP A 107 -13.99 -12.59 -14.97
N CYS A 108 -12.71 -12.92 -14.82
CA CYS A 108 -12.23 -14.28 -15.00
C CYS A 108 -12.76 -15.24 -13.93
N ARG A 109 -12.94 -14.78 -12.68
CA ARG A 109 -13.49 -15.61 -11.58
C ARG A 109 -14.94 -15.95 -11.84
N ARG A 110 -15.72 -15.01 -12.39
CA ARG A 110 -17.13 -15.19 -12.73
C ARG A 110 -17.36 -15.82 -14.12
N LYS A 111 -16.29 -16.15 -14.85
CA LYS A 111 -16.35 -16.67 -16.23
C LYS A 111 -17.12 -15.73 -17.17
N ASP A 112 -17.01 -14.42 -16.94
CA ASP A 112 -17.60 -13.39 -17.78
C ASP A 112 -16.91 -13.37 -19.15
N GLU A 113 -17.66 -13.04 -20.21
CA GLU A 113 -17.14 -12.95 -21.58
C GLU A 113 -16.03 -11.91 -21.73
N ARG A 114 -16.00 -10.90 -20.86
CA ARG A 114 -14.97 -9.85 -20.81
C ARG A 114 -13.63 -10.33 -20.25
N CYS A 115 -13.55 -11.55 -19.71
CA CYS A 115 -12.28 -12.14 -19.30
C CYS A 115 -11.40 -12.42 -20.52
N THR A 116 -10.41 -11.55 -20.75
CA THR A 116 -9.46 -11.67 -21.87
C THR A 116 -8.14 -12.34 -21.46
N ARG A 117 -7.83 -12.40 -20.16
CA ARG A 117 -6.56 -12.95 -19.62
C ARG A 117 -6.83 -13.84 -18.41
N ARG A 118 -6.91 -15.16 -18.61
CA ARG A 118 -7.23 -16.10 -17.52
C ARG A 118 -6.09 -16.21 -16.49
N GLU A 119 -4.86 -15.96 -16.92
CA GLU A 119 -3.66 -15.97 -16.08
C GLU A 119 -3.75 -14.96 -14.93
N ALA A 120 -4.54 -13.89 -15.11
CA ALA A 120 -4.79 -12.89 -14.08
C ALA A 120 -5.29 -13.51 -12.76
N LEU A 121 -6.04 -14.62 -12.80
CA LEU A 121 -6.60 -15.27 -11.61
C LEU A 121 -5.56 -15.71 -10.58
N THR A 122 -4.37 -16.09 -11.04
CA THR A 122 -3.28 -16.57 -10.19
C THR A 122 -2.12 -15.59 -10.11
N ASP A 123 -2.20 -14.50 -10.87
CA ASP A 123 -1.17 -13.48 -10.92
C ASP A 123 -1.32 -12.49 -9.76
N THR A 124 -0.27 -11.74 -9.47
CA THR A 124 -0.28 -10.67 -8.48
C THR A 124 0.48 -9.46 -8.99
N ILE A 125 0.13 -8.27 -8.51
CA ILE A 125 0.88 -7.05 -8.81
C ILE A 125 2.28 -7.18 -8.19
N ASP A 126 3.32 -7.00 -9.02
CA ASP A 126 4.71 -7.00 -8.61
C ASP A 126 5.18 -5.60 -8.20
N TYR A 127 4.83 -4.58 -9.00
CA TYR A 127 5.15 -3.19 -8.68
C TYR A 127 4.26 -2.18 -9.44
N PHE A 128 4.25 -0.94 -8.96
CA PHE A 128 3.58 0.19 -9.61
C PHE A 128 4.45 0.81 -10.71
N GLY A 129 3.82 1.12 -11.85
CA GLY A 129 4.43 1.51 -13.11
C GLY A 129 4.35 0.40 -14.17
N ARG A 130 4.75 0.75 -15.40
CA ARG A 130 4.81 -0.19 -16.52
C ARG A 130 5.83 -1.32 -16.28
N CYS A 131 5.62 -2.47 -16.92
CA CYS A 131 6.64 -3.52 -16.94
C CYS A 131 7.93 -3.05 -17.63
N GLN A 132 9.08 -3.31 -16.99
CA GLN A 132 10.41 -2.92 -17.42
C GLN A 132 11.47 -3.83 -16.77
N ASN A 133 12.68 -3.82 -17.34
CA ASN A 133 13.79 -4.56 -16.76
C ASN A 133 14.39 -3.78 -15.58
N LEU A 134 14.21 -4.30 -14.37
CA LEU A 134 14.76 -3.72 -13.14
C LEU A 134 16.21 -4.15 -12.85
N GLY A 135 16.75 -5.13 -13.60
CA GLY A 135 18.04 -5.74 -13.33
C GLY A 135 18.01 -6.74 -12.18
N ILE A 136 19.16 -7.33 -11.88
CA ILE A 136 19.37 -8.21 -10.72
C ILE A 136 19.99 -7.41 -9.58
N CYS A 137 19.61 -7.71 -8.35
CA CYS A 137 20.30 -7.16 -7.18
C CYS A 137 21.61 -7.93 -7.00
N THR A 138 22.74 -7.27 -7.23
CA THR A 138 24.06 -7.87 -7.01
C THR A 138 24.37 -7.99 -5.53
N GLU A 139 25.26 -8.91 -5.15
CA GLU A 139 25.68 -9.09 -3.74
C GLU A 139 26.21 -7.79 -3.12
N PHE A 140 26.98 -7.01 -3.87
CA PHE A 140 27.47 -5.71 -3.43
C PHE A 140 26.34 -4.68 -3.22
N GLU A 141 25.35 -4.64 -4.13
CA GLU A 141 24.20 -3.75 -3.98
C GLU A 141 23.36 -4.13 -2.76
N LEU A 142 23.19 -5.43 -2.52
CA LEU A 142 22.47 -5.96 -1.37
C LEU A 142 23.20 -5.62 -0.05
N GLU A 143 24.52 -5.74 0.00
CA GLU A 143 25.34 -5.42 1.18
C GLU A 143 25.20 -3.95 1.59
N VAL A 144 25.17 -3.02 0.63
CA VAL A 144 25.06 -1.57 0.92
C VAL A 144 23.61 -1.10 1.08
N PHE A 145 22.64 -1.94 0.71
CA PHE A 145 21.22 -1.59 0.70
C PHE A 145 20.68 -1.15 2.08
N PRO A 146 20.91 -1.87 3.19
CA PRO A 146 20.34 -1.52 4.49
C PRO A 146 20.73 -0.11 4.93
N LYS A 147 22.00 0.26 4.78
CA LYS A 147 22.50 1.60 5.14
C LYS A 147 21.86 2.71 4.31
N ARG A 148 21.61 2.47 3.02
CA ARG A 148 20.91 3.42 2.14
C ARG A 148 19.46 3.56 2.55
N MET A 149 18.79 2.43 2.81
CA MET A 149 17.39 2.39 3.23
C MET A 149 17.18 3.12 4.56
N THR A 150 17.99 2.86 5.58
CA THR A 150 17.85 3.52 6.89
C THR A 150 18.05 5.03 6.81
N THR A 151 19.11 5.47 6.11
CA THR A 151 19.36 6.91 5.90
C THR A 151 18.20 7.56 5.17
N TRP A 152 17.69 6.90 4.13
CA TRP A 152 16.55 7.39 3.36
C TRP A 152 15.26 7.46 4.20
N LEU A 153 14.93 6.42 4.97
CA LEU A 153 13.80 6.45 5.92
C LEU A 153 13.92 7.63 6.89
N GLY A 154 15.14 7.92 7.36
CA GLY A 154 15.42 9.10 8.17
C GLY A 154 15.03 10.42 7.50
N GLU A 155 15.35 10.59 6.22
CA GLU A 155 14.95 11.78 5.45
C GLU A 155 13.44 11.81 5.17
N ILE A 156 12.81 10.64 4.98
CA ILE A 156 11.36 10.52 4.83
C ILE A 156 10.64 11.00 6.09
N LEU A 157 11.02 10.47 7.25
CA LEU A 157 10.41 10.80 8.53
C LEU A 157 10.48 12.32 8.79
N ASP A 158 11.63 12.93 8.51
CA ASP A 158 11.82 14.37 8.60
C ASP A 158 10.91 15.15 7.64
N THR A 159 10.83 14.70 6.39
CA THR A 159 10.00 15.32 5.34
C THR A 159 8.52 15.29 5.71
N LEU A 160 8.02 14.15 6.20
CA LEU A 160 6.63 13.99 6.63
C LEU A 160 6.30 14.93 7.80
N PHE A 161 7.22 15.07 8.76
CA PHE A 161 7.05 16.01 9.87
C PHE A 161 7.00 17.47 9.39
N VAL A 162 7.90 17.88 8.48
CA VAL A 162 7.90 19.25 7.92
C VAL A 162 6.61 19.56 7.16
N ARG A 163 6.07 18.57 6.43
CA ARG A 163 4.81 18.70 5.67
C ARG A 163 3.56 18.63 6.53
N LYS A 164 3.68 18.26 7.81
CA LYS A 164 2.56 17.98 8.71
C LYS A 164 1.71 16.80 8.27
N ASP A 165 2.33 15.84 7.59
CA ASP A 165 1.72 14.57 7.16
C ASP A 165 2.03 13.41 8.12
N LEU A 166 2.84 13.67 9.16
CA LEU A 166 3.19 12.68 10.16
C LEU A 166 2.12 12.65 11.26
N ASP A 167 1.76 11.44 11.71
CA ASP A 167 0.91 11.28 12.88
C ASP A 167 1.60 11.89 14.12
N ALA A 168 0.83 12.65 14.91
CA ALA A 168 1.28 13.31 16.13
C ALA A 168 2.00 12.36 17.09
N LYS A 169 1.61 11.07 17.14
CA LYS A 169 2.26 10.08 18.02
C LYS A 169 3.74 9.86 17.72
N TYR A 170 4.17 10.07 16.47
CA TYR A 170 5.57 9.90 16.05
C TYR A 170 6.41 11.17 16.16
N GLU A 171 5.85 12.31 16.58
CA GLU A 171 6.61 13.57 16.71
C GLU A 171 7.80 13.43 17.66
N VAL A 172 7.66 12.62 18.72
CA VAL A 172 8.75 12.33 19.66
C VAL A 172 9.94 11.70 18.95
N LEU A 173 9.70 10.74 18.06
CA LEU A 173 10.71 10.02 17.29
C LEU A 173 11.49 10.98 16.38
N VAL A 174 10.80 11.90 15.70
CA VAL A 174 11.43 12.88 14.79
C VAL A 174 12.26 13.90 15.57
N ASN A 175 11.72 14.42 16.66
CA ASN A 175 12.40 15.42 17.47
C ASN A 175 13.69 14.86 18.08
N GLU A 176 13.69 13.60 18.51
CA GLU A 176 14.88 12.89 18.97
C GLU A 176 15.88 12.66 17.83
N ALA A 177 15.42 12.17 16.67
CA ALA A 177 16.26 11.95 15.50
C ALA A 177 16.97 13.25 15.05
N ARG A 178 16.25 14.38 15.04
CA ARG A 178 16.81 15.70 14.72
C ARG A 178 17.86 16.13 15.73
N LYS A 179 17.62 15.95 17.03
CA LYS A 179 18.61 16.25 18.07
C LYS A 179 19.89 15.43 17.87
N MET A 180 19.75 14.13 17.63
CA MET A 180 20.87 13.24 17.33
C MET A 180 21.64 13.68 16.08
N LYS A 181 20.93 14.06 15.01
CA LYS A 181 21.53 14.57 13.77
C LYS A 181 22.32 15.86 14.01
N LEU A 182 21.79 16.78 14.81
CA LEU A 182 22.47 18.05 15.17
C LEU A 182 23.70 17.82 16.06
N SER A 183 23.67 16.83 16.96
CA SER A 183 24.82 16.46 17.78
C SER A 183 25.82 15.53 17.07
N ASN A 184 25.60 15.25 15.78
CA ASN A 184 26.40 14.32 14.97
C ASN A 184 26.53 12.92 15.61
N THR A 185 25.46 12.48 16.29
CA THR A 185 25.36 11.14 16.88
C THR A 185 25.10 10.12 15.77
N GLU A 186 25.81 8.99 15.81
CA GLU A 186 25.57 7.89 14.89
C GLU A 186 24.15 7.32 15.04
N LYS A 187 23.66 6.64 13.99
CA LYS A 187 22.34 5.99 13.96
C LYS A 187 21.14 6.91 14.23
N TRP A 188 21.20 8.21 13.92
CA TRP A 188 20.04 9.12 14.01
C TRP A 188 18.79 8.61 13.25
N TRP A 189 19.00 7.77 12.23
CA TRP A 189 17.96 7.10 11.45
C TRP A 189 17.21 5.99 12.19
N ARG A 190 17.67 5.54 13.37
CA ARG A 190 17.02 4.45 14.14
C ARG A 190 15.54 4.70 14.36
N ASN A 191 15.17 5.93 14.70
CA ASN A 191 13.80 6.31 15.00
C ASN A 191 12.90 6.24 13.77
N ALA A 192 13.47 6.40 12.56
CA ALA A 192 12.74 6.20 11.32
C ALA A 192 12.53 4.72 10.98
N VAL A 193 13.51 3.87 11.31
CA VAL A 193 13.34 2.40 11.21
C VAL A 193 12.22 1.93 12.14
N LEU A 194 12.14 2.51 13.34
CA LEU A 194 11.08 2.21 14.29
C LEU A 194 9.71 2.65 13.78
N TRP A 195 9.61 3.91 13.37
CA TRP A 195 8.39 4.48 12.81
C TRP A 195 7.87 3.67 11.61
N GLU A 196 8.74 3.34 10.66
CA GLU A 196 8.34 2.61 9.46
C GLU A 196 7.79 1.22 9.80
N PHE A 197 8.41 0.51 10.75
CA PHE A 197 7.88 -0.79 11.21
C PHE A 197 6.48 -0.64 11.81
N CYS A 198 6.27 0.31 12.72
CA CYS A 198 4.95 0.54 13.32
C CYS A 198 3.91 0.98 12.28
N GLU A 199 4.32 1.69 11.23
CA GLU A 199 3.42 2.05 10.14
C GLU A 199 3.07 0.85 9.27
N LEU A 200 3.98 -0.11 9.09
CA LEU A 200 3.74 -1.31 8.30
C LEU A 200 2.91 -2.36 9.07
N ASP A 201 3.17 -2.56 10.36
CA ASP A 201 2.43 -3.48 11.24
C ASP A 201 1.04 -2.91 11.57
N LYS A 202 0.06 -3.19 10.69
CA LYS A 202 -1.33 -2.76 10.84
C LYS A 202 -2.12 -3.69 11.74
N THR A 203 -1.72 -4.95 11.82
CA THR A 203 -2.35 -5.95 12.68
C THR A 203 -1.93 -5.83 14.15
N HIS A 204 -0.85 -5.08 14.42
CA HIS A 204 -0.24 -4.93 15.73
C HIS A 204 0.16 -6.28 16.34
N ASP A 205 0.57 -7.23 15.49
CA ASP A 205 1.02 -8.57 15.90
C ASP A 205 2.55 -8.67 16.08
N ASN A 206 3.24 -7.52 15.98
CA ASN A 206 4.70 -7.39 16.08
C ASN A 206 5.44 -8.16 14.97
N SER A 207 4.76 -8.39 13.86
CA SER A 207 5.31 -8.88 12.60
C SER A 207 4.68 -8.10 11.44
N VAL A 208 5.37 -8.06 10.30
CA VAL A 208 4.80 -7.49 9.08
C VAL A 208 4.68 -8.60 8.06
N ASN A 209 3.46 -8.92 7.66
CA ASN A 209 3.19 -9.96 6.69
C ASN A 209 3.25 -9.44 5.25
N ASN A 210 3.15 -10.37 4.29
CA ASN A 210 3.18 -10.04 2.86
C ASN A 210 2.08 -9.06 2.41
N GLU A 211 0.89 -9.08 3.00
CA GLU A 211 -0.19 -8.15 2.64
C GLU A 211 0.11 -6.72 3.11
N GLU A 212 0.67 -6.59 4.31
CA GLU A 212 1.12 -5.32 4.89
C GLU A 212 2.32 -4.73 4.12
N LEU A 213 3.29 -5.57 3.73
CA LEU A 213 4.45 -5.15 2.94
C LEU A 213 4.12 -4.85 1.48
N ALA A 214 3.08 -5.48 0.92
CA ALA A 214 2.84 -5.49 -0.51
C ALA A 214 2.84 -4.08 -1.12
N ARG A 215 2.13 -3.13 -0.49
CA ARG A 215 1.98 -1.79 -1.06
C ARG A 215 3.28 -0.97 -0.97
N PHE A 216 4.04 -1.13 0.11
CA PHE A 216 5.35 -0.51 0.29
C PHE A 216 6.35 -1.03 -0.76
N VAL A 217 6.47 -2.35 -0.86
CA VAL A 217 7.37 -3.00 -1.82
C VAL A 217 7.00 -2.63 -3.26
N ARG A 218 5.73 -2.75 -3.63
CA ARG A 218 5.26 -2.44 -5.00
C ARG A 218 5.58 -1.00 -5.40
N SER A 219 5.55 -0.06 -4.47
CA SER A 219 5.83 1.35 -4.75
C SER A 219 7.32 1.64 -4.94
N LEU A 220 8.19 0.89 -4.26
CA LEU A 220 9.63 1.16 -4.23
C LEU A 220 10.45 0.31 -5.18
N LYS A 221 9.95 -0.86 -5.56
CA LYS A 221 10.70 -1.85 -6.33
C LYS A 221 11.27 -1.32 -7.65
N VAL A 222 10.56 -0.39 -8.31
CA VAL A 222 11.05 0.28 -9.53
C VAL A 222 12.26 1.17 -9.30
N LEU A 223 12.36 1.77 -8.11
CA LEU A 223 13.42 2.69 -7.74
C LEU A 223 14.59 1.96 -7.08
N GLU A 224 14.29 0.86 -6.39
CA GLU A 224 15.22 0.03 -5.65
C GLU A 224 14.90 -1.45 -5.90
N HIS A 225 15.55 -2.03 -6.91
CA HIS A 225 15.36 -3.42 -7.30
C HIS A 225 15.79 -4.42 -6.21
N CYS A 226 16.60 -3.98 -5.25
CA CYS A 226 17.07 -4.78 -4.12
C CYS A 226 16.09 -4.91 -2.96
N ILE A 227 14.96 -4.18 -2.95
CA ILE A 227 14.05 -4.21 -1.79
C ILE A 227 13.49 -5.62 -1.50
N GLN A 228 13.07 -6.35 -2.55
CA GLN A 228 12.53 -7.70 -2.36
C GLN A 228 13.63 -8.70 -1.95
N PRO A 229 14.78 -8.80 -2.66
CA PRO A 229 15.88 -9.66 -2.20
C PRO A 229 16.37 -9.36 -0.78
N PHE A 230 16.33 -8.09 -0.36
CA PHE A 230 16.66 -7.70 1.01
C PHE A 230 15.65 -8.23 2.01
N LEU A 231 14.34 -8.04 1.77
CA LEU A 231 13.32 -8.56 2.69
C LEU A 231 13.34 -10.09 2.74
N ASP A 232 13.54 -10.76 1.60
CA ASP A 232 13.71 -12.22 1.54
C ASP A 232 14.94 -12.69 2.34
N HIS A 233 16.00 -11.87 2.43
CA HIS A 233 17.17 -12.16 3.26
C HIS A 233 16.91 -11.92 4.75
N CYS A 234 16.01 -11.00 5.09
CA CYS A 234 15.65 -10.67 6.46
C CYS A 234 14.67 -11.66 7.09
N ASP A 235 13.88 -12.35 6.28
CA ASP A 235 13.04 -13.47 6.71
C ASP A 235 13.94 -14.70 6.98
N THR A 236 14.49 -14.77 8.19
CA THR A 236 15.50 -15.77 8.56
C THR A 236 14.88 -17.13 8.88
N ASP A 237 13.65 -17.16 9.37
CA ASP A 237 12.91 -18.39 9.68
C ASP A 237 12.00 -18.87 8.54
N ASN A 238 11.90 -18.11 7.45
CA ASN A 238 11.16 -18.39 6.22
C ASN A 238 9.65 -18.54 6.45
N ASP A 239 9.09 -17.78 7.40
CA ASP A 239 7.65 -17.79 7.70
C ASP A 239 6.82 -16.87 6.77
N ASN A 240 7.47 -16.19 5.81
CA ASN A 240 6.90 -15.19 4.90
C ASN A 240 6.36 -13.94 5.61
N LYS A 241 6.92 -13.62 6.77
CA LYS A 241 6.72 -12.38 7.51
C LYS A 241 8.08 -11.84 7.93
N ILE A 242 8.09 -10.60 8.38
CA ILE A 242 9.27 -9.98 8.99
C ILE A 242 8.91 -9.59 10.41
N SER A 243 9.46 -10.30 11.39
CA SER A 243 9.31 -9.95 12.80
C SER A 243 10.04 -8.65 13.14
N SER A 244 9.66 -7.99 14.24
CA SER A 244 10.38 -6.79 14.69
C SER A 244 11.86 -7.03 15.02
N ASP A 245 12.21 -8.25 15.44
CA ASP A 245 13.60 -8.65 15.69
C ASP A 245 14.39 -8.82 14.39
N GLU A 246 13.79 -9.42 13.36
CA GLU A 246 14.40 -9.56 12.03
C GLU A 246 14.58 -8.19 11.36
N TRP A 247 13.52 -7.38 11.35
CA TRP A 247 13.56 -6.01 10.84
C TRP A 247 14.66 -5.18 11.50
N GLY A 248 14.69 -5.21 12.84
CA GLY A 248 15.69 -4.47 13.61
C GLY A 248 17.10 -4.96 13.35
N THR A 249 17.31 -6.28 13.33
CA THR A 249 18.62 -6.88 13.07
C THR A 249 19.12 -6.54 11.67
N CYS A 250 18.27 -6.69 10.65
CA CYS A 250 18.61 -6.40 9.27
C CYS A 250 18.98 -4.93 9.02
N LEU A 251 18.35 -4.01 9.74
CA LEU A 251 18.59 -2.57 9.61
C LEU A 251 19.59 -2.04 10.63
N GLY A 252 20.21 -2.89 11.45
CA GLY A 252 21.32 -2.53 12.34
C GLY A 252 20.90 -1.86 13.66
N LEU A 253 19.69 -2.13 14.14
CA LEU A 253 19.24 -1.78 15.48
C LEU A 253 19.95 -2.64 16.53
N ASP A 254 20.18 -2.08 17.71
CA ASP A 254 20.69 -2.85 18.86
C ASP A 254 19.54 -3.43 19.71
N LYS A 255 19.89 -4.18 20.77
CA LYS A 255 18.90 -4.86 21.62
C LYS A 255 17.99 -3.89 22.37
N ASP A 256 18.51 -2.74 22.76
CA ASP A 256 17.73 -1.75 23.49
C ASP A 256 16.76 -1.07 22.52
N ASP A 257 17.20 -0.80 21.29
CA ASP A 257 16.37 -0.29 20.20
C ASP A 257 15.22 -1.23 19.85
N MET A 258 15.51 -2.53 19.75
CA MET A 258 14.48 -3.55 19.46
C MET A 258 13.49 -3.71 20.61
N THR A 259 13.95 -3.60 21.86
CA THR A 259 13.05 -3.60 23.03
C THR A 259 12.12 -2.38 23.01
N PHE A 260 12.67 -1.22 22.67
CA PHE A 260 11.91 0.01 22.52
C PHE A 260 10.91 -0.06 21.36
N LEU A 261 11.30 -0.61 20.20
CA LEU A 261 10.44 -0.84 19.04
C LEU A 261 9.17 -1.62 19.42
N LYS A 262 9.35 -2.80 20.04
CA LYS A 262 8.24 -3.67 20.47
C LYS A 262 7.25 -2.93 21.38
N THR A 263 7.80 -2.18 22.33
CA THR A 263 6.99 -1.44 23.30
C THR A 263 6.29 -0.23 22.66
N PHE A 264 6.95 0.46 21.74
CA PHE A 264 6.42 1.66 21.10
C PHE A 264 5.29 1.33 20.12
N CYS A 265 5.44 0.32 19.26
CA CYS A 265 4.40 -0.03 18.27
C CYS A 265 3.16 -0.68 18.89
N SER A 266 3.26 -1.20 20.11
CA SER A 266 2.15 -1.84 20.84
C SER A 266 1.22 -0.83 21.54
N ASN A 267 1.59 0.47 21.60
CA ASN A 267 0.83 1.55 22.24
C ASN A 267 0.28 2.54 21.21
#